data_AF-A0A0C2VHZ9-F1
#
_entry.id   AF-A0A0C2VHZ9-F1
#
_cell.length_a   1.000
_cell.length_b   1.000
_cell.length_c   1.000
_cell.angle_alpha   90.00
_cell.angle_beta   90.00
_cell.angle_gamma   90.00
#
_symmetry.space_group_name_H-M   'P 1'
#
loop_
_entity.id
_entity.type
_entity.pdbx_description
1 polymer ?
#
loop_
_entity_poly.entity_id
_entity_poly.type
_entity_poly.pdbx_seq_one_letter_code
_entity_poly.pdbx_strand_id
1 'polypeptide(L)'
;MKVRRAQEALDRVVGRASDRAVEVEVDAKGHLGRLRLTDAALAAGPDLLADRIVQMYTAAVRDARPQVDAALAEVTSDPQMSAITSFVDQVTPAGEAPTPVAPTSEHDPPAWGDSPLLRPAMTSRPRAPFW
;
A
#
# COMPACT_ATOMS: atom_id res chain seq x y z
N MET A 1 -22.19 21.08 13.14
CA MET A 1 -20.85 21.41 12.57
C MET A 1 -19.71 20.93 13.48
N LYS A 2 -19.71 19.64 13.90
CA LYS A 2 -18.62 19.05 14.70
C LYS A 2 -17.83 18.01 13.90
N VAL A 3 -18.53 17.15 13.16
CA VAL A 3 -17.92 16.23 12.17
C VAL A 3 -17.00 16.97 11.20
N ARG A 4 -17.44 18.11 10.64
CA ARG A 4 -16.60 18.94 9.76
C ARG A 4 -15.32 19.44 10.46
N ARG A 5 -15.41 19.84 11.73
CA ARG A 5 -14.24 20.32 12.50
C ARG A 5 -13.24 19.20 12.78
N ALA A 6 -13.73 18.01 13.12
CA ALA A 6 -12.86 16.87 13.31
C ALA A 6 -12.22 16.40 12.01
N GLN A 7 -12.94 16.49 10.89
CA GLN A 7 -12.40 16.19 9.57
C GLN A 7 -11.31 17.21 9.18
N GLU A 8 -11.57 18.51 9.40
CA GLU A 8 -10.56 19.57 9.26
C GLU A 8 -9.36 19.37 10.21
N ALA A 9 -9.56 18.80 11.40
CA ALA A 9 -8.48 18.49 12.34
C ALA A 9 -7.64 17.30 11.87
N LEU A 10 -8.27 16.23 11.39
CA LEU A 10 -7.59 15.07 10.81
C LEU A 10 -6.78 15.45 9.56
N ASP A 11 -7.32 16.30 8.69
CA ASP A 11 -6.62 16.76 7.48
C ASP A 11 -5.36 17.59 7.80
N ARG A 12 -5.24 18.12 9.02
CA ARG A 12 -4.07 18.87 9.49
C ARG A 12 -3.05 18.02 10.22
N VAL A 13 -3.38 16.78 10.59
CA VAL A 13 -2.44 15.90 11.27
C VAL A 13 -1.31 15.55 10.32
N VAL A 14 -0.09 15.84 10.76
CA VAL A 14 1.13 15.44 10.09
C VAL A 14 2.06 14.85 11.13
N GLY A 15 2.36 13.56 10.98
CA GLY A 15 3.43 12.91 11.73
C GLY A 15 4.76 13.15 11.04
N ARG A 16 5.79 13.52 11.79
CA ARG A 16 7.12 13.76 11.24
C ARG A 16 8.18 12.99 11.99
N ALA A 17 9.14 12.44 11.25
CA ALA A 17 10.36 11.89 11.82
C ALA A 17 11.53 12.18 10.89
N SER A 18 12.67 12.49 11.48
CA SER A 18 13.88 12.79 10.74
C SER A 18 15.12 12.34 11.49
N ASP A 19 16.11 11.87 10.74
CA ASP A 19 17.49 11.77 11.19
C ASP A 19 18.41 12.57 10.26
N ARG A 20 19.73 12.32 10.30
CA ARG A 20 20.71 13.02 9.45
C ARG A 20 20.63 12.62 7.96
N ALA A 21 19.91 11.56 7.62
CA ALA A 21 19.93 10.90 6.34
C ALA A 21 18.55 10.86 5.67
N VAL A 22 17.48 10.72 6.47
CA VAL A 22 16.10 10.50 6.02
C VAL A 22 15.15 11.37 6.82
N GLU A 23 14.24 12.06 6.12
CA GLU A 23 13.10 12.77 6.69
C GLU A 23 11.81 12.20 6.09
N VAL A 24 10.84 11.85 6.94
CA VAL A 24 9.54 11.29 6.55
C VAL A 24 8.43 12.12 7.16
N GLU A 25 7.44 12.47 6.35
CA GLU A 25 6.14 13.00 6.78
C GLU A 25 5.01 12.05 6.39
N VAL A 26 4.07 11.81 7.30
CA VAL A 26 2.87 11.00 7.07
C VAL A 26 1.60 11.76 7.46
N ASP A 27 0.49 11.46 6.80
CA ASP A 27 -0.83 12.00 7.16
C ASP A 27 -1.51 11.21 8.30
N ALA A 28 -2.72 11.63 8.69
CA ALA A 28 -3.55 10.95 9.70
C ALA A 28 -3.87 9.48 9.40
N LYS A 29 -3.81 9.08 8.12
CA LYS A 29 -4.11 7.72 7.65
C LYS A 29 -2.83 6.87 7.55
N GLY A 30 -1.67 7.46 7.83
CA GLY A 30 -0.36 6.84 7.65
C GLY A 30 0.12 6.84 6.20
N HIS A 31 -0.51 7.60 5.30
CA HIS A 31 0.03 7.73 3.95
C HIS A 31 1.28 8.61 3.97
N LEU A 32 2.30 8.19 3.22
CA LEU A 32 3.54 8.94 3.07
C LEU A 32 3.28 10.22 2.24
N GLY A 33 3.41 11.39 2.86
CA GLY A 33 3.22 12.69 2.21
C GLY A 33 4.52 13.29 1.68
N ARG A 34 5.64 13.07 2.40
CA ARG A 34 6.97 13.54 1.99
C ARG A 34 8.04 12.57 2.45
N LEU A 35 9.01 12.33 1.56
CA LEU A 35 10.25 11.62 1.87
C LEU A 35 11.42 12.45 1.32
N ARG A 36 12.39 12.75 2.16
CA ARG A 36 13.67 13.32 1.73
C ARG A 36 14.81 12.42 2.15
N LEU A 37 15.73 12.22 1.22
CA LEU A 37 16.93 11.41 1.38
C LEU A 37 18.13 12.30 1.08
N THR A 38 19.19 12.18 1.88
CA THR A 38 20.47 12.83 1.56
C THR A 38 21.32 11.95 0.65
N ASP A 39 22.28 12.54 -0.05
CA ASP A 39 23.23 11.78 -0.90
C ASP A 39 24.00 10.73 -0.08
N ALA A 40 24.31 11.04 1.18
CA ALA A 40 24.94 10.10 2.11
C ALA A 40 24.05 8.90 2.44
N ALA A 41 22.73 9.08 2.46
CA ALA A 41 21.77 7.99 2.65
C ALA A 41 21.76 7.04 1.45
N LEU A 42 21.82 7.60 0.24
CA LEU A 42 21.89 6.83 -1.02
C LEU A 42 23.21 6.05 -1.14
N ALA A 43 24.30 6.62 -0.66
CA ALA A 43 25.62 6.00 -0.69
C ALA A 43 25.80 4.85 0.33
N ALA A 44 24.93 4.75 1.35
CA ALA A 44 25.01 3.71 2.38
C ALA A 44 24.64 2.30 1.89
N GLY A 45 24.03 2.20 0.70
CA GLY A 45 23.56 0.95 0.12
C GLY A 45 22.06 0.71 0.36
N PRO A 46 21.43 -0.14 -0.49
CA PRO A 46 19.98 -0.27 -0.55
C PRO A 46 19.36 -0.83 0.73
N ASP A 47 19.99 -1.84 1.35
CA ASP A 47 19.42 -2.51 2.54
C ASP A 47 19.38 -1.57 3.74
N LEU A 48 20.49 -0.88 4.03
CA LEU A 48 20.56 0.10 5.13
C LEU A 48 19.63 1.29 4.91
N LEU A 49 19.47 1.72 3.64
CA LEU A 49 18.53 2.77 3.30
C LEU A 49 17.07 2.32 3.53
N ALA A 50 16.72 1.10 3.12
CA ALA A 50 15.39 0.55 3.33
C ALA A 50 15.05 0.45 4.83
N ASP A 51 15.97 -0.08 5.63
CA ASP A 51 15.80 -0.18 7.09
C ASP A 51 15.59 1.19 7.72
N ARG A 52 16.36 2.21 7.30
CA ARG A 52 16.19 3.59 7.78
C ARG A 52 14.85 4.20 7.38
N ILE A 53 14.40 3.99 6.15
CA ILE A 53 13.10 4.49 5.70
C ILE A 53 11.98 3.87 6.53
N VAL A 54 12.02 2.56 6.76
CA VAL A 54 11.01 1.86 7.60
C VAL A 54 11.06 2.36 9.04
N GLN A 55 12.25 2.57 9.59
CA GLN A 55 12.42 3.11 10.94
C GLN A 55 11.83 4.52 11.07
N MET A 56 12.15 5.42 10.13
CA MET A 56 11.64 6.80 10.13
C MET A 56 10.13 6.84 9.87
N TYR A 57 9.62 6.02 8.97
CA TYR A 57 8.18 5.88 8.75
C TYR A 57 7.45 5.45 10.04
N THR A 58 7.96 4.42 10.71
CA THR A 58 7.36 3.93 11.97
C THR A 58 7.37 5.02 13.05
N ALA A 59 8.46 5.80 13.14
CA ALA A 59 8.55 6.93 14.05
C ALA A 59 7.55 8.04 13.69
N ALA A 60 7.39 8.36 12.40
CA ALA A 60 6.43 9.37 11.94
C ALA A 60 4.98 8.95 12.21
N VAL A 61 4.62 7.67 12.02
CA VAL A 61 3.30 7.14 12.39
C VAL A 61 3.05 7.26 13.89
N ARG A 62 4.07 6.95 14.72
CA ARG A 62 3.97 7.10 16.17
C ARG A 62 3.79 8.56 16.59
N ASP A 63 4.41 9.50 15.87
CA ASP A 63 4.27 10.94 16.10
C ASP A 63 2.88 11.48 15.71
N ALA A 64 2.27 10.95 14.64
CA ALA A 64 0.91 11.31 14.22
C ALA A 64 -0.18 10.83 15.20
N ARG A 65 0.03 9.67 15.83
CA ARG A 65 -1.02 8.95 16.58
C ARG A 65 -1.71 9.76 17.69
N PRO A 66 -1.00 10.50 18.57
CA PRO A 66 -1.65 11.32 19.58
C PRO A 66 -2.55 12.42 19.01
N GLN A 67 -2.19 12.96 17.84
CA GLN A 67 -2.97 14.01 17.17
C GLN A 67 -4.25 13.43 16.56
N VAL A 68 -4.16 12.24 15.98
CA VAL A 68 -5.32 11.48 15.49
C VAL A 68 -6.27 11.14 16.65
N ASP A 69 -5.74 10.63 17.76
CA ASP A 69 -6.52 10.29 18.95
C ASP A 69 -7.24 11.52 19.52
N ALA A 70 -6.56 12.67 19.58
CA ALA A 70 -7.15 13.93 20.02
C ALA A 70 -8.28 14.41 19.09
N ALA A 71 -8.10 14.32 17.77
CA ALA A 71 -9.11 14.70 16.79
C ALA A 71 -10.34 13.76 16.85
N LEU A 72 -10.13 12.47 17.09
CA LEU A 72 -11.21 11.47 17.25
C LEU A 72 -11.98 11.68 18.56
N ALA A 73 -11.31 12.03 19.66
CA ALA A 73 -11.96 12.28 20.95
C ALA A 73 -13.01 13.41 20.87
N GLU A 74 -12.80 14.41 20.01
CA GLU A 74 -13.77 15.48 19.76
C GLU A 74 -15.06 14.97 19.07
N VAL A 75 -14.96 13.90 18.27
CA VAL A 75 -16.09 13.27 17.57
C VAL A 75 -16.84 12.29 18.46
N THR A 76 -16.13 11.43 19.19
CA THR A 76 -16.74 10.38 20.03
C THR A 76 -17.41 10.94 21.28
N SER A 77 -17.07 12.17 21.68
CA SER A 77 -17.78 12.92 22.72
C SER A 77 -19.20 13.39 22.28
N ASP A 78 -19.63 13.08 21.06
CA ASP A 78 -21.00 13.36 20.59
C ASP A 78 -21.97 12.22 20.95
N PRO A 79 -23.05 12.50 21.72
CA PRO A 79 -24.07 11.51 22.08
C PRO A 79 -24.73 10.82 20.88
N GLN A 80 -24.82 11.50 19.72
CA GLN A 80 -25.41 10.92 18.52
C GLN A 80 -24.47 9.92 17.82
N MET A 81 -23.15 10.06 17.98
CA MET A 81 -22.18 9.09 17.45
C MET A 81 -22.12 7.83 18.32
N SER A 82 -22.27 7.95 19.65
CA SER A 82 -22.33 6.78 20.55
C SER A 82 -23.41 5.78 20.16
N ALA A 83 -24.56 6.24 19.64
CA ALA A 83 -25.63 5.35 19.18
C ALA A 83 -25.25 4.57 17.91
N ILE A 84 -24.47 5.19 17.01
CA ILE A 84 -24.04 4.56 15.75
C ILE A 84 -22.89 3.59 15.99
N THR A 85 -21.86 3.95 16.78
CA THR A 85 -20.78 3.02 17.14
C THR A 85 -21.33 1.82 17.92
N SER A 86 -22.25 2.03 18.86
CA SER A 86 -22.90 0.91 19.57
C SER A 86 -23.67 -0.02 18.64
N PHE A 87 -24.26 0.50 17.56
CA PHE A 87 -24.94 -0.33 16.57
C PHE A 87 -23.95 -1.12 15.68
N VAL A 88 -22.86 -0.49 15.23
CA VAL A 88 -21.82 -1.16 14.42
C VAL A 88 -21.11 -2.27 15.20
N ASP A 89 -20.84 -2.05 16.49
CA ASP A 89 -20.24 -3.04 17.40
C ASP A 89 -21.20 -4.21 17.67
N GLN A 90 -22.52 -3.96 17.66
CA GLN A 90 -23.54 -5.02 17.76
C GLN A 90 -23.75 -5.80 16.46
N VAL A 91 -23.53 -5.17 15.30
CA VAL A 91 -23.74 -5.79 13.98
C VAL A 91 -22.49 -6.51 13.46
N THR A 92 -21.31 -6.23 14.02
CA THR A 92 -20.05 -6.87 13.62
C THR A 92 -19.53 -7.76 14.75
N PRO A 93 -20.02 -8.99 14.92
CA PRO A 93 -19.40 -9.91 15.86
C PRO A 93 -17.95 -10.17 15.42
N ALA A 94 -17.03 -9.95 16.36
CA ALA A 94 -15.63 -10.32 16.22
C ALA A 94 -15.52 -11.83 16.01
N GLY A 95 -15.44 -12.28 14.76
CA GLY A 95 -15.19 -13.69 14.47
C GLY A 95 -15.77 -14.21 13.17
N GLU A 96 -15.31 -13.68 12.02
CA GLU A 96 -15.15 -14.55 10.86
C GLU A 96 -13.94 -14.08 10.06
N ALA A 97 -12.81 -14.78 10.25
CA ALA A 97 -11.69 -14.65 9.34
C ALA A 97 -12.20 -14.98 7.93
N PRO A 98 -11.92 -14.17 6.90
CA PRO A 98 -12.25 -14.55 5.53
C PRO A 98 -11.55 -15.88 5.26
N THR A 99 -12.33 -16.94 5.06
CA THR A 99 -11.80 -18.18 4.53
C THR A 99 -11.12 -17.84 3.21
N PRO A 100 -9.85 -18.19 3.01
CA PRO A 100 -9.21 -17.98 1.73
C PRO A 100 -9.98 -18.82 0.70
N VAL A 101 -10.79 -18.15 -0.11
CA VAL A 101 -11.28 -18.70 -1.38
C VAL A 101 -10.04 -19.01 -2.19
N ALA A 102 -9.71 -20.31 -2.29
CA ALA A 102 -8.67 -20.77 -3.19
C ALA A 102 -8.96 -20.20 -4.58
N PRO A 103 -7.95 -19.67 -5.29
CA PRO A 103 -8.16 -19.22 -6.66
C PRO A 103 -8.60 -20.42 -7.49
N THR A 104 -9.85 -20.43 -7.93
CA THR A 104 -10.30 -21.29 -9.02
C THR A 104 -9.42 -20.97 -10.20
N SER A 105 -8.50 -21.90 -10.51
CA SER A 105 -7.70 -21.87 -11.74
C SER A 105 -8.63 -22.19 -12.90
N GLU A 106 -9.54 -21.27 -13.22
CA GLU A 106 -10.34 -21.29 -14.44
C GLU A 106 -9.56 -20.46 -15.48
N HIS A 107 -8.41 -21.00 -15.86
CA HIS A 107 -7.68 -20.55 -17.04
C HIS A 107 -8.16 -21.43 -18.20
N ASP A 108 -9.26 -21.03 -18.82
CA ASP A 108 -9.66 -21.54 -20.12
C ASP A 108 -8.52 -21.25 -21.12
N PRO A 109 -7.84 -22.27 -21.68
CA PRO A 109 -6.93 -22.03 -22.78
C PRO A 109 -7.75 -21.59 -24.01
N PRO A 110 -7.33 -20.57 -24.77
CA PRO A 110 -7.97 -20.28 -26.05
C PRO A 110 -7.81 -21.50 -26.96
N ALA A 111 -8.94 -22.03 -27.41
CA ALA A 111 -9.02 -23.05 -28.44
C ALA A 111 -8.41 -22.50 -29.73
N TRP A 112 -7.11 -22.72 -29.92
CA TRP A 112 -6.47 -22.56 -31.22
C TRP A 112 -7.05 -23.63 -32.12
N GLY A 113 -8.05 -23.21 -32.88
CA GLY A 113 -8.76 -24.03 -33.83
C GLY A 113 -7.78 -24.73 -34.77
N ASP A 114 -8.09 -26.01 -34.97
CA ASP A 114 -7.67 -26.78 -36.12
C ASP A 114 -7.67 -25.92 -37.39
N SER A 115 -6.48 -25.70 -37.95
CA SER A 115 -6.33 -25.41 -39.36
C SER A 115 -5.41 -26.46 -39.94
N PRO A 116 -5.97 -27.52 -40.56
CA PRO A 116 -5.19 -28.49 -41.31
C PRO A 116 -4.87 -27.91 -42.69
N LEU A 117 -3.74 -28.37 -43.24
CA LEU A 117 -3.33 -28.25 -44.65
C LEU A 117 -2.61 -26.95 -45.06
N LEU A 118 -1.27 -27.01 -45.08
CA LEU A 118 -0.47 -26.89 -46.32
C LEU A 118 1.03 -27.14 -46.01
N ARG A 119 1.45 -28.40 -46.10
CA ARG A 119 2.78 -28.77 -46.66
C ARG A 119 2.57 -28.87 -48.18
N PRO A 120 3.53 -28.59 -49.09
CA PRO A 120 4.94 -29.04 -49.06
C PRO A 120 5.91 -27.92 -49.55
N ALA A 121 7.20 -28.05 -49.85
CA ALA A 121 8.10 -29.15 -50.12
C ALA A 121 9.56 -28.74 -49.82
N MET A 122 10.41 -29.74 -49.63
CA MET A 122 11.87 -29.64 -49.56
C MET A 122 12.47 -29.01 -50.83
N THR A 123 13.53 -28.19 -50.71
CA THR A 123 14.68 -28.20 -51.64
C THR A 123 15.95 -27.66 -50.95
N SER A 124 16.84 -28.61 -50.68
CA SER A 124 18.31 -28.61 -50.70
C SER A 124 19.12 -27.31 -51.02
N ARG A 125 20.05 -26.95 -50.10
CA ARG A 125 21.48 -26.51 -50.24
C ARG A 125 21.85 -25.35 -51.22
N PRO A 126 23.06 -24.72 -51.16
CA PRO A 126 24.33 -25.19 -50.58
C PRO A 126 25.16 -24.19 -49.75
N ARG A 127 26.17 -24.81 -49.12
CA ARG A 127 27.38 -24.32 -48.44
C ARG A 127 28.31 -23.57 -49.40
N ALA A 128 28.95 -22.51 -48.92
CA ALA A 128 30.15 -21.92 -49.55
C ALA A 128 31.14 -21.43 -48.47
N PRO A 129 32.44 -21.31 -48.78
CA PRO A 129 33.52 -21.68 -47.87
C PRO A 129 34.18 -20.50 -47.14
N PHE A 130 34.82 -20.86 -46.02
CA PHE A 130 35.89 -20.12 -45.39
C PHE A 130 37.05 -19.87 -46.37
N TRP A 131 37.58 -18.66 -46.33
CA TRP A 131 38.97 -18.33 -46.65
C TRP A 131 39.52 -17.54 -45.47
#